data_AF-A0AAD9X7B1-F1
#
_entry.id   AF-A0AAD9X7B1-F1
#
_cell.length_a   1.000
_cell.length_b   1.000
_cell.length_c   1.000
_cell.angle_alpha   90.00
_cell.angle_beta   90.00
_cell.angle_gamma   90.00
#
_symmetry.space_group_name_H-M   'P 1'
#
loop_
_entity.id
_entity.type
_entity.pdbx_description
1 polymer ?
#
loop_
_entity_poly.entity_id
_entity_poly.type
_entity_poly.pdbx_seq_one_letter_code
_entity_poly.pdbx_strand_id
1 'polypeptide(L)'
;METRQFPHQTLVFKSAVISRLLLFTLIVLWRTLLNPYDTSASLNPDDCLIDDSRWRHHRSSNNSIGSKIESSIVWDSVYFVRIVQCGYEYEQTYAFLPLLPACISLLSRTVFAPFVAVIGYRAVLGMCGYVVSNVAFLFAAVYFYRLAVVMLKDPEAAFRASILFCFNPASIFYSSIYSESLYALFSVGGLYCLMSGSKNIAVICLALSGCARSNGVLNAGYFCFQTMHRAYDALFRKKQGYFAILVLIDGALRCICIFIPFIAFQVYGYRNLCLGRSPDEMRPWCKARVPLLYNFIQSHYWQVGFLRYFQFKQLPNFLLASPILSLALCSITHYAKSQPKLFFSLGFQEYNEGQDFTPVLSSSGTDPKSSSKKKGYENLRHRKPIYKGGNSAELSVDNGSPVNSGYLSTSLLPFILHLGFKTATAFFVMHVQVSTRFLSASPPLYWFASYLMISPGTGKRWGYLIWAYCAAYILLGSLLFSNFYPFT
;
A
#
# COMPACT_ATOMS: atom_id res chain seq x y z
N MET A 1 20.88 21.03 -2.60
CA MET A 1 19.53 20.43 -2.59
C MET A 1 18.70 21.18 -3.60
N GLU A 2 18.55 20.66 -4.83
CA GLU A 2 17.50 21.16 -5.71
C GLU A 2 16.15 20.92 -5.02
N THR A 3 15.35 21.97 -4.89
CA THR A 3 13.99 21.88 -4.38
C THR A 3 13.16 21.08 -5.39
N ARG A 4 12.99 19.78 -5.14
CA ARG A 4 12.09 18.94 -5.95
C ARG A 4 10.70 19.56 -5.98
N GLN A 5 10.29 20.02 -7.15
CA GLN A 5 8.97 20.61 -7.36
C GLN A 5 7.93 19.50 -7.58
N PHE A 6 6.75 19.68 -6.98
CA PHE A 6 5.62 18.76 -7.08
C PHE A 6 4.42 19.51 -7.68
N PRO A 7 4.42 19.79 -8.99
CA PRO A 7 3.53 20.77 -9.61
C PRO A 7 2.03 20.44 -9.47
N HIS A 8 1.67 19.16 -9.43
CA HIS A 8 0.27 18.72 -9.37
C HIS A 8 -0.18 18.25 -7.98
N GLN A 9 0.61 18.46 -6.92
CA GLN A 9 0.29 17.92 -5.59
C GLN A 9 -1.08 18.39 -5.07
N THR A 10 -1.39 19.68 -5.22
CA THR A 10 -2.68 20.24 -4.80
C THR A 10 -3.85 19.65 -5.58
N LEU A 11 -3.66 19.37 -6.88
CA LEU A 11 -4.68 18.73 -7.72
C LEU A 11 -4.90 17.29 -7.27
N VAL A 12 -3.83 16.52 -7.02
CA VAL A 12 -3.94 15.15 -6.51
C VAL A 12 -4.67 15.12 -5.16
N PHE A 13 -4.34 16.02 -4.24
CA PHE A 13 -5.04 16.11 -2.96
C PHE A 13 -6.53 16.40 -3.15
N LYS A 14 -6.88 17.37 -4.00
CA LYS A 14 -8.29 17.67 -4.34
C LYS A 14 -9.00 16.47 -4.95
N SER A 15 -8.37 15.76 -5.89
CA SER A 15 -8.93 14.54 -6.50
C SER A 15 -9.11 13.41 -5.48
N ALA A 16 -8.19 13.25 -4.53
CA ALA A 16 -8.34 12.28 -3.45
C ALA A 16 -9.56 12.61 -2.58
N VAL A 17 -9.74 13.88 -2.19
CA VAL A 17 -10.93 14.34 -1.45
C VAL A 17 -12.21 14.09 -2.25
N ILE A 18 -12.24 14.48 -3.53
CA ILE A 18 -13.39 14.25 -4.41
C ILE A 18 -13.73 12.76 -4.50
N SER A 19 -12.73 11.89 -4.64
CA SER A 19 -12.96 10.44 -4.71
C SER A 19 -13.61 9.87 -3.45
N ARG A 20 -13.25 10.40 -2.26
CA ARG A 20 -13.84 9.98 -0.99
C ARG A 20 -15.27 10.48 -0.85
N LEU A 21 -15.51 11.76 -1.16
CA LEU A 21 -16.85 12.35 -1.13
C LEU A 21 -17.79 11.65 -2.11
N LEU A 22 -17.30 11.31 -3.31
CA LEU A 22 -18.06 10.52 -4.29
C LEU A 22 -18.47 9.18 -3.71
N LEU A 23 -17.53 8.44 -3.10
CA LEU A 23 -17.85 7.14 -2.51
C LEU A 23 -18.81 7.23 -1.34
N PHE A 24 -18.65 8.21 -0.45
CA PHE A 24 -19.62 8.44 0.62
C PHE A 24 -21.01 8.76 0.06
N THR A 25 -21.09 9.60 -0.96
CA THR A 25 -22.35 9.94 -1.63
C THR A 25 -22.99 8.69 -2.23
N LEU A 26 -22.22 7.85 -2.91
CA LEU A 26 -22.71 6.59 -3.48
C LEU A 26 -23.17 5.61 -2.39
N ILE A 27 -22.40 5.43 -1.31
CA ILE A 27 -22.78 4.56 -0.18
C ILE A 27 -24.11 5.03 0.42
N VAL A 28 -24.27 6.33 0.67
CA VAL A 28 -25.52 6.89 1.20
C VAL A 28 -26.66 6.68 0.21
N LEU A 29 -26.45 7.01 -1.07
CA LEU A 29 -27.44 6.83 -2.13
C LEU A 29 -27.93 5.38 -2.19
N TRP A 30 -27.02 4.40 -2.28
CA TRP A 30 -27.40 3.00 -2.40
C TRP A 30 -28.15 2.48 -1.17
N ARG A 31 -27.72 2.88 0.03
CA ARG A 31 -28.42 2.51 1.28
C ARG A 31 -29.77 3.21 1.45
N THR A 32 -30.02 4.31 0.75
CA THR A 32 -31.36 4.92 0.70
C THR A 32 -32.29 4.26 -0.32
N LEU A 33 -31.73 3.69 -1.39
CA LEU A 33 -32.49 3.08 -2.47
C LEU A 33 -32.76 1.59 -2.27
N LEU A 34 -31.90 0.90 -1.52
CA LEU A 34 -31.93 -0.55 -1.37
C LEU A 34 -31.93 -0.96 0.11
N ASN A 35 -32.54 -2.11 0.37
CA ASN A 35 -32.45 -2.78 1.65
C ASN A 35 -31.19 -3.65 1.71
N PRO A 36 -30.54 -3.76 2.89
CA PRO A 36 -29.39 -4.62 3.05
C PRO A 36 -29.79 -6.09 2.85
N TYR A 37 -28.95 -6.84 2.13
CA TYR A 37 -29.14 -8.26 1.88
C TYR A 37 -29.05 -9.11 3.15
N ASP A 38 -28.22 -8.69 4.10
CA ASP A 38 -27.95 -9.39 5.37
C ASP A 38 -27.95 -8.38 6.53
N THR A 39 -28.38 -8.83 7.71
CA THR A 39 -28.39 -8.08 8.96
C THR A 39 -27.42 -8.67 9.99
N SER A 40 -26.53 -9.59 9.61
CA SER A 40 -25.57 -10.24 10.50
C SER A 40 -24.71 -9.29 11.34
N ALA A 41 -24.40 -8.09 10.85
CA ALA A 41 -23.70 -7.07 11.66
C ALA A 41 -24.51 -6.55 12.87
N SER A 42 -25.84 -6.69 12.85
CA SER A 42 -26.73 -6.35 13.97
C SER A 42 -26.83 -7.47 15.02
N LEU A 43 -26.38 -8.69 14.71
CA LEU A 43 -26.34 -9.81 15.65
C LEU A 43 -25.17 -9.73 16.64
N ASN A 44 -24.36 -8.68 16.56
CA ASN A 44 -23.19 -8.53 17.40
C ASN A 44 -23.64 -8.19 18.84
N PRO A 45 -23.45 -9.07 19.84
CA PRO A 45 -23.87 -8.78 21.21
C PRO A 45 -23.15 -7.53 21.74
N ASP A 46 -23.89 -6.72 22.49
CA ASP A 46 -23.35 -5.51 23.11
C ASP A 46 -22.35 -5.83 24.24
N ASP A 47 -22.47 -7.02 24.83
CA ASP A 47 -21.63 -7.46 25.95
C ASP A 47 -20.34 -8.14 25.48
N CYS A 48 -19.23 -7.75 26.10
CA CYS A 48 -17.93 -8.39 25.93
C CYS A 48 -17.81 -9.61 26.85
N LEU A 49 -17.08 -10.65 26.41
CA LEU A 49 -16.82 -11.89 27.15
C LEU A 49 -15.98 -11.65 28.42
N ILE A 50 -15.10 -10.65 28.39
CA ILE A 50 -14.32 -10.22 29.54
C ILE A 50 -14.86 -8.87 29.98
N ASP A 51 -15.43 -8.87 31.18
CA ASP A 51 -16.08 -7.70 31.77
C ASP A 51 -15.02 -6.76 32.35
N ASP A 52 -14.44 -5.89 31.52
CA ASP A 52 -13.65 -4.76 32.01
C ASP A 52 -14.65 -3.67 32.40
N SER A 53 -14.81 -3.47 33.72
CA SER A 53 -15.77 -2.55 34.36
C SER A 53 -15.61 -1.07 33.94
N ARG A 54 -14.68 -0.75 33.04
CA ARG A 54 -14.41 0.60 32.51
C ARG A 54 -15.45 1.11 31.51
N TRP A 55 -16.32 0.28 30.93
CA TRP A 55 -17.21 0.70 29.84
C TRP A 55 -18.70 0.34 30.00
N ARG A 56 -19.14 -0.03 31.21
CA ARG A 56 -20.54 -0.43 31.50
C ARG A 56 -21.62 0.66 31.32
N HIS A 57 -21.28 1.87 30.89
CA HIS A 57 -22.20 3.02 30.93
C HIS A 57 -22.35 3.79 29.62
N HIS A 58 -22.41 3.12 28.45
CA HIS A 58 -22.85 3.82 27.24
C HIS A 58 -23.94 3.03 26.53
N ARG A 59 -25.14 3.08 27.12
CA ARG A 59 -26.40 2.68 26.48
C ARG A 59 -26.47 3.26 25.07
N SER A 60 -26.88 2.43 24.13
CA SER A 60 -27.34 2.84 22.80
C SER A 60 -28.21 4.09 22.93
N SER A 61 -27.71 5.21 22.39
CA SER A 61 -28.52 6.42 22.27
C SER A 61 -29.57 6.13 21.21
N ASN A 62 -30.85 6.36 21.52
CA ASN A 62 -31.99 6.17 20.60
C ASN A 62 -32.01 7.24 19.48
N ASN A 63 -30.82 7.69 19.05
CA ASN A 63 -30.59 8.71 18.06
C ASN A 63 -30.54 8.08 16.67
N SER A 64 -31.39 8.57 15.77
CA SER A 64 -31.44 8.15 14.36
C SER A 64 -30.08 8.25 13.63
N ILE A 65 -29.22 9.19 14.03
CA ILE A 65 -27.88 9.34 13.44
C ILE A 65 -26.94 8.22 13.90
N GLY A 66 -26.98 7.88 15.19
CA GLY A 66 -26.17 6.80 15.77
C GLY A 66 -26.47 5.46 15.10
N SER A 67 -27.76 5.12 14.99
CA SER A 67 -28.20 3.86 14.35
C SER A 67 -27.85 3.78 12.86
N LYS A 68 -27.88 4.90 12.13
CA LYS A 68 -27.44 4.97 10.72
C LYS A 68 -25.93 4.73 10.56
N ILE A 69 -25.12 5.24 11.48
CA ILE A 69 -23.67 4.98 11.51
C ILE A 69 -23.41 3.52 11.88
N GLU A 70 -24.07 3.00 12.91
CA GLU A 70 -23.90 1.62 13.35
C GLU A 70 -24.29 0.61 12.27
N SER A 71 -25.42 0.84 11.60
CA SER A 71 -25.84 0.00 10.47
C SER A 71 -24.89 0.08 9.26
N SER A 72 -24.01 1.08 9.20
CA SER A 72 -22.95 1.17 8.17
C SER A 72 -21.72 0.34 8.50
N ILE A 73 -21.62 -0.21 9.72
CA ILE A 73 -20.50 -1.07 10.14
C ILE A 73 -20.76 -2.47 9.58
N VAL A 74 -20.26 -2.70 8.38
CA VAL A 74 -20.51 -3.92 7.59
C VAL A 74 -19.22 -4.70 7.32
N TRP A 75 -19.34 -6.00 7.09
CA TRP A 75 -18.20 -6.89 6.74
C TRP A 75 -17.07 -6.84 7.79
N ASP A 76 -15.80 -6.80 7.34
CA ASP A 76 -14.62 -6.77 8.20
C ASP A 76 -14.63 -5.60 9.22
N SER A 77 -15.37 -4.53 8.94
CA SER A 77 -15.55 -3.38 9.85
C SER A 77 -16.08 -3.80 11.21
N VAL A 78 -16.92 -4.84 11.26
CA VAL A 78 -17.52 -5.37 12.49
C VAL A 78 -16.43 -5.88 13.42
N TYR A 79 -15.41 -6.56 12.88
CA TYR A 79 -14.28 -7.06 13.67
C TYR A 79 -13.41 -5.92 14.18
N PHE A 80 -13.08 -4.94 13.33
CA PHE A 80 -12.28 -3.79 13.76
C PHE A 80 -12.95 -3.01 14.88
N VAL A 81 -14.25 -2.74 14.78
CA VAL A 81 -15.01 -2.05 15.84
C VAL A 81 -15.09 -2.91 17.10
N ARG A 82 -15.41 -4.20 16.97
CA ARG A 82 -15.49 -5.12 18.12
C ARG A 82 -14.16 -5.25 18.86
N ILE A 83 -13.02 -5.27 18.14
CA ILE A 83 -11.69 -5.30 18.77
C ILE A 83 -11.46 -4.06 19.64
N VAL A 84 -11.96 -2.89 19.24
CA VAL A 84 -11.84 -1.68 20.05
C VAL A 84 -12.77 -1.73 21.27
N GLN A 85 -13.96 -2.31 21.12
CA GLN A 85 -14.93 -2.44 22.21
C GLN A 85 -14.51 -3.47 23.25
N CYS A 86 -14.13 -4.66 22.81
CA CYS A 86 -13.98 -5.85 23.65
C CYS A 86 -12.57 -6.45 23.63
N GLY A 87 -11.65 -5.90 22.85
CA GLY A 87 -10.33 -6.51 22.64
C GLY A 87 -10.40 -7.75 21.74
N TYR A 88 -9.31 -8.53 21.76
CA TYR A 88 -9.17 -9.72 20.93
C TYR A 88 -9.76 -10.95 21.63
N GLU A 89 -11.08 -11.07 21.57
CA GLU A 89 -11.84 -12.13 22.27
C GLU A 89 -11.74 -13.51 21.61
N TYR A 90 -11.87 -13.56 20.28
CA TYR A 90 -11.92 -14.81 19.53
C TYR A 90 -10.64 -15.08 18.75
N GLU A 91 -10.32 -16.35 18.52
CA GLU A 91 -9.13 -16.76 17.79
C GLU A 91 -9.04 -16.13 16.39
N GLN A 92 -10.16 -16.06 15.66
CA GLN A 92 -10.22 -15.47 14.32
C GLN A 92 -10.01 -13.95 14.29
N THR A 93 -10.22 -13.21 15.39
CA THR A 93 -10.06 -11.74 15.38
C THR A 93 -8.59 -11.33 15.26
N TYR A 94 -7.65 -12.21 15.61
CA TYR A 94 -6.21 -11.99 15.45
C TYR A 94 -5.74 -11.96 13.97
N ALA A 95 -6.63 -12.16 13.00
CA ALA A 95 -6.35 -11.86 11.61
C ALA A 95 -6.39 -10.35 11.29
N PHE A 96 -7.08 -9.58 12.12
CA PHE A 96 -7.21 -8.13 12.00
C PHE A 96 -6.16 -7.46 12.87
N LEU A 97 -5.10 -6.95 12.25
CA LEU A 97 -3.94 -6.42 12.96
C LEU A 97 -4.22 -5.08 13.67
N PRO A 98 -3.43 -4.73 14.71
CA PRO A 98 -3.86 -3.78 15.72
C PRO A 98 -3.79 -2.30 15.35
N LEU A 99 -3.18 -1.90 14.22
CA LEU A 99 -2.99 -0.46 13.95
C LEU A 99 -4.31 0.29 13.76
N LEU A 100 -5.23 -0.23 12.96
CA LEU A 100 -6.53 0.42 12.74
C LEU A 100 -7.34 0.48 14.06
N PRO A 101 -7.53 -0.63 14.80
CA PRO A 101 -8.16 -0.57 16.12
C PRO A 101 -7.48 0.42 17.09
N ALA A 102 -6.14 0.46 17.12
CA ALA A 102 -5.42 1.39 18.00
C ALA A 102 -5.69 2.85 17.63
N CYS A 103 -5.71 3.19 16.34
CA CYS A 103 -6.07 4.53 15.87
C CYS A 103 -7.53 4.89 16.22
N ILE A 104 -8.47 3.97 16.03
CA ILE A 104 -9.88 4.15 16.38
C ILE A 104 -10.03 4.35 17.90
N SER A 105 -9.35 3.54 18.71
CA SER A 105 -9.37 3.64 20.16
C SER A 105 -8.78 4.97 20.66
N LEU A 106 -7.66 5.41 20.07
CA LEU A 106 -7.06 6.70 20.43
C LEU A 106 -8.00 7.85 20.11
N LEU A 107 -8.56 7.84 18.90
CA LEU A 107 -9.37 8.93 18.38
C LEU A 107 -10.74 9.05 19.11
N SER A 108 -11.35 7.90 19.42
CA SER A 108 -12.60 7.84 20.19
C SER A 108 -12.45 8.29 21.64
N ARG A 109 -11.29 8.06 22.26
CA ARG A 109 -11.01 8.48 23.65
C ARG A 109 -10.49 9.92 23.76
N THR A 110 -10.21 10.57 22.64
CA THR A 110 -9.66 11.93 22.61
C THR A 110 -10.61 12.86 21.85
N VAL A 111 -10.36 13.09 20.56
CA VAL A 111 -11.06 14.07 19.73
C VAL A 111 -12.57 13.82 19.68
N PHE A 112 -13.00 12.56 19.66
CA PHE A 112 -14.42 12.21 19.54
C PHE A 112 -15.09 11.78 20.86
N ALA A 113 -14.39 11.85 21.99
CA ALA A 113 -14.98 11.49 23.29
C ALA A 113 -16.27 12.26 23.61
N PRO A 114 -16.40 13.57 23.32
CA PRO A 114 -17.65 14.31 23.58
C PRO A 114 -18.86 13.79 22.80
N PHE A 115 -18.65 13.15 21.64
CA PHE A 115 -19.75 12.64 20.81
C PHE A 115 -20.34 11.34 21.34
N VAL A 116 -19.66 10.64 22.26
CA VAL A 116 -20.13 9.37 22.82
C VAL A 116 -21.49 9.53 23.49
N ALA A 117 -21.70 10.63 24.22
CA ALA A 117 -22.97 10.94 24.86
C ALA A 117 -24.11 11.27 23.86
N VAL A 118 -23.76 11.70 22.63
CA VAL A 118 -24.73 12.19 21.64
C VAL A 118 -25.21 11.09 20.70
N ILE A 119 -24.28 10.33 20.13
CA ILE A 119 -24.57 9.32 19.09
C ILE A 119 -24.38 7.88 19.57
N GLY A 120 -23.86 7.66 20.78
CA GLY A 120 -23.54 6.34 21.31
C GLY A 120 -22.09 5.93 21.03
N TYR A 121 -21.56 5.05 21.89
CA TYR A 121 -20.16 4.64 21.84
C TYR A 121 -19.81 3.90 20.54
N ARG A 122 -20.62 2.91 20.14
CA ARG A 122 -20.36 2.10 18.94
C ARG A 122 -20.43 2.95 17.66
N ALA A 123 -21.38 3.87 17.56
CA ALA A 123 -21.43 4.87 16.48
C ALA A 123 -20.16 5.74 16.43
N VAL A 124 -19.64 6.21 17.59
CA VAL A 124 -18.37 6.97 17.64
C VAL A 124 -17.20 6.14 17.12
N LEU A 125 -17.12 4.85 17.45
CA LEU A 125 -16.09 3.96 16.93
C LEU A 125 -16.18 3.82 15.41
N GLY A 126 -17.39 3.64 14.88
CA GLY A 126 -17.64 3.62 13.44
C GLY A 126 -17.18 4.92 12.77
N MET A 127 -17.57 6.08 13.33
CA MET A 127 -17.17 7.40 12.85
C MET A 127 -15.65 7.57 12.86
N CYS A 128 -14.97 7.19 13.94
CA CYS A 128 -13.51 7.21 14.02
C CYS A 128 -12.87 6.32 12.96
N GLY A 129 -13.43 5.13 12.70
CA GLY A 129 -12.97 4.22 11.65
C GLY A 129 -13.02 4.84 10.26
N TYR A 130 -14.13 5.51 9.91
CA TYR A 130 -14.25 6.25 8.65
C TYR A 130 -13.26 7.40 8.56
N VAL A 131 -13.12 8.21 9.62
CA VAL A 131 -12.19 9.34 9.64
C VAL A 131 -10.75 8.86 9.45
N VAL A 132 -10.30 7.85 10.22
CA VAL A 132 -8.95 7.30 10.12
C VAL A 132 -8.69 6.78 8.70
N SER A 133 -9.59 5.98 8.14
CA SER A 133 -9.40 5.35 6.83
C SER A 133 -9.35 6.39 5.70
N ASN A 134 -10.21 7.40 5.73
CA ASN A 134 -10.26 8.41 4.67
C ASN A 134 -9.12 9.41 4.78
N VAL A 135 -8.78 9.89 5.99
CA VAL A 135 -7.63 10.78 6.21
C VAL A 135 -6.33 10.07 5.82
N ALA A 136 -6.16 8.80 6.21
CA ALA A 136 -5.00 8.02 5.81
C ALA A 136 -4.87 7.91 4.28
N PHE A 137 -5.99 7.74 3.56
CA PHE A 137 -5.98 7.69 2.11
C PHE A 137 -5.55 9.02 1.46
N LEU A 138 -5.97 10.16 2.00
CA LEU A 138 -5.55 11.46 1.49
C LEU A 138 -4.02 11.61 1.54
N PHE A 139 -3.41 11.25 2.68
CA PHE A 139 -1.96 11.24 2.80
C PHE A 139 -1.30 10.19 1.91
N ALA A 140 -1.89 9.00 1.79
CA ALA A 140 -1.40 7.95 0.89
C ALA A 140 -1.34 8.43 -0.55
N ALA A 141 -2.37 9.14 -1.05
CA ALA A 141 -2.40 9.69 -2.40
C ALA A 141 -1.32 10.76 -2.63
N VAL A 142 -1.06 11.62 -1.63
CA VAL A 142 0.02 12.61 -1.71
C VAL A 142 1.40 11.93 -1.76
N TYR A 143 1.66 10.96 -0.88
CA TYR A 143 2.92 10.21 -0.90
C TYR A 143 3.07 9.38 -2.17
N PHE A 144 1.97 8.84 -2.71
CA PHE A 144 1.95 8.14 -3.98
C PHE A 144 2.42 9.03 -5.12
N TYR A 145 1.86 10.24 -5.23
CA TYR A 145 2.27 11.20 -6.26
C TYR A 145 3.74 11.58 -6.11
N ARG A 146 4.19 11.89 -4.89
CA ARG A 146 5.59 12.23 -4.64
C ARG A 146 6.54 11.09 -5.00
N LEU A 147 6.20 9.85 -4.65
CA LEU A 147 6.96 8.66 -5.04
C LEU A 147 6.99 8.49 -6.56
N ALA A 148 5.84 8.64 -7.21
CA ALA A 148 5.71 8.52 -8.66
C ALA A 148 6.56 9.56 -9.41
N VAL A 149 6.59 10.81 -8.96
CA VAL A 149 7.45 11.87 -9.55
C VAL A 149 8.92 11.48 -9.43
N VAL A 150 9.37 10.97 -8.27
CA VAL A 150 10.77 10.58 -8.05
C VAL A 150 11.16 9.37 -8.90
N MET A 151 10.27 8.39 -9.07
CA MET A 151 10.56 7.15 -9.79
C MET A 151 10.44 7.30 -11.31
N LEU A 152 9.35 7.92 -11.80
CA LEU A 152 9.09 8.07 -13.22
C LEU A 152 9.87 9.21 -13.86
N LYS A 153 10.29 10.21 -13.07
CA LYS A 153 10.91 11.46 -13.57
C LYS A 153 10.04 12.19 -14.62
N ASP A 154 8.73 11.93 -14.59
CA ASP A 154 7.72 12.55 -15.44
C ASP A 154 6.53 12.95 -14.54
N PRO A 155 6.35 14.26 -14.26
CA PRO A 155 5.29 14.74 -13.38
C PRO A 155 3.89 14.51 -13.94
N GLU A 156 3.73 14.45 -15.26
CA GLU A 156 2.44 14.22 -15.92
C GLU A 156 2.05 12.74 -15.87
N ALA A 157 3.02 11.83 -16.09
CA ALA A 157 2.80 10.40 -15.86
C ALA A 157 2.49 10.08 -14.40
N ALA A 158 3.21 10.74 -13.48
CA ALA A 158 2.97 10.62 -12.05
C ALA A 158 1.58 11.14 -11.67
N PHE A 159 1.13 12.26 -12.25
CA PHE A 159 -0.20 12.82 -12.03
C PHE A 159 -1.29 11.84 -12.47
N ARG A 160 -1.25 11.38 -13.73
CA ARG A 160 -2.21 10.41 -14.27
C ARG A 160 -2.29 9.12 -13.45
N ALA A 161 -1.14 8.56 -13.06
CA ALA A 161 -1.08 7.40 -12.18
C ALA A 161 -1.72 7.65 -10.81
N SER A 162 -1.50 8.84 -10.23
CA SER A 162 -2.07 9.22 -8.93
C SER A 162 -3.58 9.43 -8.99
N ILE A 163 -4.10 9.94 -10.11
CA ILE A 163 -5.53 10.05 -10.36
C ILE A 163 -6.16 8.65 -10.45
N LEU A 164 -5.54 7.71 -11.18
CA LEU A 164 -6.00 6.31 -11.19
C LEU A 164 -5.95 5.66 -9.80
N PHE A 165 -4.94 5.98 -8.99
CA PHE A 165 -4.89 5.52 -7.60
C PHE A 165 -6.04 6.08 -6.75
N CYS A 166 -6.43 7.35 -6.96
CA CYS A 166 -7.58 7.96 -6.27
C CYS A 166 -8.92 7.29 -6.63
N PHE A 167 -9.06 6.84 -7.89
CA PHE A 167 -10.26 6.20 -8.42
C PHE A 167 -10.00 4.74 -8.79
N ASN A 168 -9.38 3.98 -7.89
CA ASN A 168 -9.04 2.59 -8.15
C ASN A 168 -10.22 1.62 -7.87
N PRO A 169 -10.22 0.40 -8.42
CA PRO A 169 -11.29 -0.59 -8.22
C PRO A 169 -11.55 -1.00 -6.77
N ALA A 170 -10.53 -0.93 -5.91
CA ALA A 170 -10.63 -1.24 -4.48
C ALA A 170 -11.02 -0.01 -3.63
N SER A 171 -11.44 1.10 -4.24
CA SER A 171 -11.65 2.38 -3.52
C SER A 171 -12.68 2.31 -2.40
N ILE A 172 -13.64 1.37 -2.46
CA ILE A 172 -14.60 1.14 -1.37
C ILE A 172 -13.90 0.70 -0.08
N PHE A 173 -12.88 -0.15 -0.16
CA PHE A 173 -12.06 -0.57 0.99
C PHE A 173 -11.16 0.55 1.50
N TYR A 174 -10.76 1.47 0.63
CA TYR A 174 -10.02 2.66 1.04
C TYR A 174 -10.90 3.77 1.67
N SER A 175 -12.23 3.60 1.62
CA SER A 175 -13.19 4.59 2.16
C SER A 175 -14.01 4.04 3.33
N SER A 176 -14.08 2.72 3.47
CA SER A 176 -14.75 2.02 4.57
C SER A 176 -13.79 1.78 5.75
N ILE A 177 -14.28 1.20 6.85
CA ILE A 177 -13.50 0.96 8.09
C ILE A 177 -12.57 -0.25 7.90
N TYR A 178 -11.48 -0.03 7.17
CA TYR A 178 -10.63 -1.06 6.59
C TYR A 178 -9.17 -0.63 6.67
N SER A 179 -8.24 -1.58 6.85
CA SER A 179 -6.82 -1.29 7.12
C SER A 179 -6.02 -0.88 5.87
N GLU A 180 -6.63 -0.93 4.70
CA GLU A 180 -6.07 -0.71 3.38
C GLU A 180 -5.48 0.68 3.23
N SER A 181 -6.17 1.71 3.72
CA SER A 181 -5.70 3.11 3.66
C SER A 181 -4.49 3.35 4.54
N LEU A 182 -4.49 2.81 5.76
CA LEU A 182 -3.33 2.88 6.66
C LEU A 182 -2.14 2.10 6.10
N TYR A 183 -2.39 0.90 5.57
CA TYR A 183 -1.37 0.11 4.90
C TYR A 183 -0.77 0.88 3.72
N ALA A 184 -1.59 1.46 2.84
CA ALA A 184 -1.10 2.24 1.70
C ALA A 184 -0.33 3.49 2.14
N LEU A 185 -0.82 4.22 3.14
CA LEU A 185 -0.13 5.39 3.71
C LEU A 185 1.29 5.02 4.15
N PHE A 186 1.41 4.02 5.01
CA PHE A 186 2.70 3.66 5.61
C PHE A 186 3.61 2.89 4.64
N SER A 187 3.05 2.07 3.75
CA SER A 187 3.81 1.37 2.71
C SER A 187 4.36 2.34 1.68
N VAL A 188 3.51 3.16 1.07
CA VAL A 188 3.92 4.12 0.02
C VAL A 188 4.73 5.27 0.62
N GLY A 189 4.34 5.77 1.79
CA GLY A 189 5.10 6.78 2.53
C GLY A 189 6.48 6.28 2.94
N GLY A 190 6.58 5.03 3.42
CA GLY A 190 7.86 4.39 3.73
C GLY A 190 8.76 4.24 2.50
N LEU A 191 8.18 3.85 1.36
CA LEU A 191 8.91 3.78 0.08
C LEU A 191 9.37 5.16 -0.39
N TYR A 192 8.54 6.19 -0.27
CA TYR A 192 8.94 7.57 -0.55
C TYR A 192 10.10 8.02 0.33
N CYS A 193 10.06 7.75 1.64
CA CYS A 193 11.16 8.04 2.56
C CYS A 193 12.42 7.26 2.20
N LEU A 194 12.31 5.99 1.78
CA LEU A 194 13.43 5.17 1.35
C LEU A 194 14.11 5.76 0.11
N MET A 195 13.32 6.14 -0.90
CA MET A 195 13.81 6.77 -2.14
C MET A 195 14.26 8.22 -1.94
N SER A 196 13.86 8.87 -0.86
CA SER A 196 14.33 10.21 -0.50
C SER A 196 15.59 10.21 0.36
N GLY A 197 16.10 9.03 0.74
CA GLY A 197 17.33 8.87 1.53
C GLY A 197 17.12 8.73 3.05
N SER A 198 15.90 8.96 3.56
CA SER A 198 15.56 8.88 4.99
C SER A 198 15.28 7.44 5.45
N LYS A 199 16.31 6.58 5.43
CA LYS A 199 16.19 5.14 5.66
C LYS A 199 15.56 4.76 7.01
N ASN A 200 15.83 5.49 8.09
CA ASN A 200 15.31 5.15 9.42
C ASN A 200 13.80 5.41 9.51
N ILE A 201 13.33 6.54 8.98
CA ILE A 201 11.90 6.86 8.87
C ILE A 201 11.22 5.82 7.96
N ALA A 202 11.87 5.43 6.87
CA ALA A 202 11.36 4.39 5.98
C ALA A 202 11.13 3.06 6.73
N VAL A 203 12.09 2.59 7.54
CA VAL A 203 11.93 1.36 8.34
C VAL A 203 10.74 1.49 9.29
N ILE A 204 10.59 2.61 10.00
CA ILE A 204 9.47 2.83 10.92
C ILE A 204 8.14 2.79 10.18
N CYS A 205 8.02 3.52 9.07
CA CYS A 205 6.81 3.50 8.25
C CYS A 205 6.51 2.10 7.70
N LEU A 206 7.51 1.39 7.16
CA LEU A 206 7.29 0.03 6.64
C LEU A 206 6.93 -0.96 7.75
N ALA A 207 7.49 -0.82 8.95
CA ALA A 207 7.10 -1.60 10.12
C ALA A 207 5.64 -1.32 10.53
N LEU A 208 5.23 -0.04 10.55
CA LEU A 208 3.83 0.35 10.78
C LEU A 208 2.88 -0.20 9.72
N SER A 209 3.31 -0.30 8.46
CA SER A 209 2.51 -0.98 7.41
C SER A 209 2.25 -2.44 7.78
N GLY A 210 3.22 -3.10 8.42
CA GLY A 210 3.10 -4.45 9.01
C GLY A 210 2.12 -4.52 10.18
N CYS A 211 1.91 -3.44 10.94
CA CYS A 211 0.86 -3.35 11.97
C CYS A 211 -0.54 -3.14 11.39
N ALA A 212 -0.65 -2.59 10.18
CA ALA A 212 -1.94 -2.41 9.51
C ALA A 212 -2.40 -3.74 8.89
N ARG A 213 -1.47 -4.45 8.24
CA ARG A 213 -1.70 -5.71 7.54
C ARG A 213 -0.44 -6.57 7.59
N SER A 214 -0.62 -7.87 7.78
CA SER A 214 0.46 -8.88 7.71
C SER A 214 1.32 -8.73 6.46
N ASN A 215 0.70 -8.39 5.32
CA ASN A 215 1.36 -8.13 4.04
C ASN A 215 2.45 -7.05 4.07
N GLY A 216 2.46 -6.17 5.07
CA GLY A 216 3.52 -5.17 5.25
C GLY A 216 4.90 -5.77 5.47
N VAL A 217 5.00 -7.01 5.97
CA VAL A 217 6.30 -7.69 6.12
C VAL A 217 7.00 -7.91 4.77
N LEU A 218 6.24 -8.02 3.67
CA LEU A 218 6.79 -8.18 2.33
C LEU A 218 7.62 -6.95 1.90
N ASN A 219 7.36 -5.78 2.49
CA ASN A 219 8.11 -4.56 2.21
C ASN A 219 9.58 -4.66 2.66
N ALA A 220 9.95 -5.62 3.51
CA ALA A 220 11.35 -5.92 3.80
C ALA A 220 12.14 -6.31 2.54
N GLY A 221 11.46 -6.84 1.50
CA GLY A 221 12.07 -7.17 0.22
C GLY A 221 12.79 -5.99 -0.45
N TYR A 222 12.33 -4.75 -0.25
CA TYR A 222 13.01 -3.56 -0.78
C TYR A 222 14.38 -3.32 -0.12
N PHE A 223 14.48 -3.55 1.19
CA PHE A 223 15.76 -3.49 1.91
C PHE A 223 16.64 -4.68 1.56
N CYS A 224 16.09 -5.89 1.46
CA CYS A 224 16.85 -7.06 0.99
C CYS A 224 17.49 -6.79 -0.37
N PHE A 225 16.72 -6.28 -1.34
CA PHE A 225 17.21 -5.96 -2.68
C PHE A 225 18.31 -4.89 -2.63
N GLN A 226 18.09 -3.79 -1.89
CA GLN A 226 19.08 -2.72 -1.72
C GLN A 226 20.38 -3.21 -1.07
N THR A 227 20.27 -4.02 -0.03
CA THR A 227 21.41 -4.59 0.69
C THR A 227 22.18 -5.57 -0.17
N MET A 228 21.48 -6.41 -0.92
CA MET A 228 22.08 -7.38 -1.84
C MET A 228 22.96 -6.68 -2.89
N HIS A 229 22.46 -5.61 -3.52
CA HIS A 229 23.22 -4.80 -4.48
C HIS A 229 24.43 -4.12 -3.85
N ARG A 230 24.26 -3.45 -2.70
CA ARG A 230 25.40 -2.80 -2.02
C ARG A 230 26.45 -3.78 -1.52
N ALA A 231 26.04 -4.96 -1.05
CA ALA A 231 26.96 -5.99 -0.60
C ALA A 231 27.76 -6.56 -1.78
N TYR A 232 27.10 -6.77 -2.93
CA TYR A 232 27.76 -7.18 -4.17
C TYR A 232 28.82 -6.15 -4.60
N ASP A 233 28.47 -4.86 -4.60
CA ASP A 233 29.42 -3.79 -4.97
C ASP A 233 30.62 -3.72 -4.01
N ALA A 234 30.37 -3.84 -2.71
CA ALA A 234 31.42 -3.85 -1.69
C ALA A 234 32.37 -5.04 -1.85
N LEU A 235 31.82 -6.22 -2.15
CA LEU A 235 32.57 -7.48 -2.24
C LEU A 235 33.36 -7.59 -3.54
N PHE A 236 32.73 -7.35 -4.69
CA PHE A 236 33.33 -7.65 -6.00
C PHE A 236 34.07 -6.44 -6.60
N ARG A 237 33.55 -5.21 -6.45
CA ARG A 237 34.19 -4.02 -7.03
C ARG A 237 35.21 -3.39 -6.11
N LYS A 238 34.81 -3.12 -4.86
CA LYS A 238 35.69 -2.46 -3.89
C LYS A 238 36.63 -3.44 -3.19
N LYS A 239 36.39 -4.75 -3.29
CA LYS A 239 37.14 -5.83 -2.61
C LYS A 239 37.28 -5.60 -1.09
N GLN A 240 36.25 -4.99 -0.49
CA GLN A 240 36.20 -4.65 0.93
C GLN A 240 35.21 -5.57 1.65
N GLY A 241 35.64 -6.82 1.93
CA GLY A 241 34.78 -7.82 2.57
C GLY A 241 34.21 -7.38 3.92
N TYR A 242 34.99 -6.66 4.73
CA TYR A 242 34.53 -6.12 6.01
C TYR A 242 33.35 -5.14 5.84
N PHE A 243 33.43 -4.22 4.87
CA PHE A 243 32.34 -3.29 4.58
C PHE A 243 31.10 -4.02 4.05
N ALA A 244 31.28 -5.08 3.25
CA ALA A 244 30.18 -5.93 2.80
C ALA A 244 29.45 -6.59 3.98
N ILE A 245 30.18 -7.10 4.98
CA ILE A 245 29.59 -7.68 6.20
C ILE A 245 28.78 -6.62 6.97
N LEU A 246 29.31 -5.41 7.14
CA LEU A 246 28.58 -4.33 7.82
C LEU A 246 27.29 -3.95 7.08
N VAL A 247 27.31 -3.92 5.74
CA VAL A 247 26.13 -3.67 4.91
C VAL A 247 25.09 -4.78 5.07
N LEU A 248 25.53 -6.05 5.14
CA LEU A 248 24.63 -7.19 5.38
C LEU A 248 24.00 -7.12 6.78
N ILE A 249 24.77 -6.77 7.81
CA ILE A 249 24.26 -6.60 9.18
C ILE A 249 23.24 -5.45 9.24
N ASP A 250 23.56 -4.26 8.70
CA ASP A 250 22.60 -3.13 8.64
C ASP A 250 21.32 -3.52 7.90
N GLY A 251 21.45 -4.20 6.75
CA GLY A 251 20.31 -4.70 5.99
C GLY A 251 19.45 -5.69 6.77
N ALA A 252 20.08 -6.66 7.42
CA ALA A 252 19.39 -7.67 8.23
C ALA A 252 18.65 -7.03 9.41
N LEU A 253 19.28 -6.09 10.13
CA LEU A 253 18.67 -5.36 11.24
C LEU A 253 17.44 -4.56 10.76
N ARG A 254 17.54 -3.86 9.63
CA ARG A 254 16.39 -3.12 9.06
C ARG A 254 15.24 -4.04 8.67
N CYS A 255 15.55 -5.20 8.09
CA CYS A 255 14.53 -6.20 7.76
C CYS A 255 13.88 -6.74 9.03
N ILE A 256 14.66 -7.12 10.03
CA ILE A 256 14.14 -7.57 11.34
C ILE A 256 13.21 -6.52 11.93
N CYS A 257 13.59 -5.24 11.93
CA CYS A 257 12.74 -4.15 12.42
C CYS A 257 11.37 -4.07 11.72
N ILE A 258 11.30 -4.40 10.42
CA ILE A 258 10.01 -4.45 9.68
C ILE A 258 9.16 -5.65 10.13
N PHE A 259 9.78 -6.77 10.50
CA PHE A 259 9.08 -7.95 11.01
C PHE A 259 8.66 -7.85 12.48
N ILE A 260 9.36 -7.03 13.29
CA ILE A 260 9.11 -6.91 14.75
C ILE A 260 7.62 -6.76 15.09
N PRO A 261 6.84 -5.86 14.46
CA PRO A 261 5.46 -5.66 14.90
C PRO A 261 4.55 -6.85 14.60
N PHE A 262 4.78 -7.53 13.47
CA PHE A 262 4.06 -8.76 13.15
C PHE A 262 4.38 -9.86 14.16
N ILE A 263 5.67 -10.06 14.46
CA ILE A 263 6.13 -11.05 15.45
C ILE A 263 5.58 -10.72 16.84
N ALA A 264 5.65 -9.46 17.27
CA ALA A 264 5.11 -9.01 18.55
C ALA A 264 3.61 -9.31 18.67
N PHE A 265 2.86 -9.13 17.57
CA PHE A 265 1.44 -9.46 17.55
C PHE A 265 1.17 -10.97 17.58
N GLN A 266 2.00 -11.80 16.95
CA GLN A 266 1.93 -13.26 17.10
C GLN A 266 2.19 -13.70 18.55
N VAL A 267 3.21 -13.11 19.20
CA VAL A 267 3.53 -13.37 20.61
C VAL A 267 2.39 -12.91 21.52
N TYR A 268 1.77 -11.76 21.25
CA TYR A 268 0.60 -11.28 21.97
C TYR A 268 -0.57 -12.29 21.88
N GLY A 269 -0.88 -12.80 20.69
CA GLY A 269 -1.91 -13.83 20.53
C GLY A 269 -1.57 -15.14 21.24
N TYR A 270 -0.32 -15.60 21.20
CA TYR A 270 0.12 -16.77 21.95
C TYR A 270 -0.05 -16.58 23.47
N ARG A 271 0.32 -15.39 23.99
CA ARG A 271 0.15 -15.07 25.42
C ARG A 271 -1.30 -15.11 25.86
N ASN A 272 -2.22 -14.59 25.05
CA ASN A 272 -3.63 -14.52 25.40
C ASN A 272 -4.37 -15.85 25.24
N LEU A 273 -4.01 -16.67 24.25
CA LEU A 273 -4.75 -17.87 23.89
C LEU A 273 -4.13 -19.17 24.43
N CYS A 274 -2.80 -19.22 24.59
CA CYS A 274 -2.08 -20.47 24.90
C CYS A 274 -1.56 -20.52 26.34
N LEU A 275 -1.13 -19.41 26.94
CA LEU A 275 -0.57 -19.43 28.29
C LEU A 275 -1.66 -19.71 29.35
N GLY A 276 -1.31 -20.53 30.35
CA GLY A 276 -2.20 -20.86 31.46
C GLY A 276 -3.25 -21.94 31.16
N ARG A 277 -3.25 -22.53 29.96
CA ARG A 277 -4.11 -23.67 29.60
C ARG A 277 -3.39 -25.00 29.78
N SER A 278 -4.15 -26.06 30.08
CA SER A 278 -3.63 -27.42 30.14
C SER A 278 -3.20 -27.89 28.73
N PRO A 279 -2.21 -28.80 28.61
CA PRO A 279 -1.77 -29.32 27.31
C PRO A 279 -2.91 -29.92 26.48
N ASP A 280 -3.92 -30.51 27.11
CA ASP A 280 -5.04 -31.15 26.40
C ASP A 280 -6.03 -30.13 25.80
N GLU A 281 -6.15 -28.94 26.39
CA GLU A 281 -7.00 -27.84 25.91
C GLU A 281 -6.29 -26.94 24.88
N MET A 282 -4.96 -27.04 24.77
CA MET A 282 -4.18 -26.21 23.87
C MET A 282 -4.46 -26.54 22.39
N ARG A 283 -4.67 -25.48 21.60
CA ARG A 283 -4.85 -25.57 20.15
C ARG A 283 -3.60 -26.15 19.47
N PRO A 284 -3.73 -26.84 18.33
CA PRO A 284 -2.60 -27.47 17.65
C PRO A 284 -1.46 -26.52 17.30
N TRP A 285 -1.78 -25.27 16.92
CA TRP A 285 -0.78 -24.26 16.60
C TRP A 285 0.00 -23.76 17.82
N CYS A 286 -0.57 -23.81 19.03
CA CYS A 286 0.16 -23.49 20.26
C CYS A 286 1.27 -24.53 20.52
N LYS A 287 1.05 -25.79 20.14
CA LYS A 287 1.99 -26.91 20.33
C LYS A 287 3.05 -27.02 19.23
N ALA A 288 2.89 -26.26 18.15
CA ALA A 288 3.82 -26.32 17.01
C ALA A 288 5.20 -25.77 17.40
N ARG A 289 6.26 -26.28 16.74
CA ARG A 289 7.65 -25.82 16.95
C ARG A 289 7.80 -24.30 16.81
N VAL A 290 7.05 -23.71 15.88
CA VAL A 290 6.90 -22.27 15.75
C VAL A 290 5.40 -21.96 15.84
N PRO A 291 4.91 -21.40 16.96
CA PRO A 291 3.49 -21.15 17.16
C PRO A 291 3.04 -19.92 16.33
N LEU A 292 2.63 -20.17 15.09
CA LEU A 292 2.17 -19.14 14.15
C LEU A 292 0.65 -19.09 14.09
N LEU A 293 0.07 -18.26 14.97
CA LEU A 293 -1.38 -18.01 15.02
C LEU A 293 -1.93 -17.56 13.66
N TYR A 294 -1.34 -16.55 13.03
CA TYR A 294 -1.86 -15.99 11.78
C TYR A 294 -1.97 -17.05 10.67
N ASN A 295 -0.94 -17.90 10.51
CA ASN A 295 -0.97 -18.97 9.52
C ASN A 295 -2.04 -20.02 9.83
N PHE A 296 -2.22 -20.35 11.11
CA PHE A 296 -3.30 -21.24 11.54
C PHE A 296 -4.66 -20.65 11.19
N ILE A 297 -4.91 -19.36 11.47
CA ILE A 297 -6.21 -18.75 11.17
C ILE A 297 -6.47 -18.74 9.66
N GLN A 298 -5.48 -18.34 8.85
CA GLN A 298 -5.56 -18.34 7.38
C GLN A 298 -5.92 -19.73 6.82
N SER A 299 -5.28 -20.79 7.32
CA SER A 299 -5.56 -22.16 6.86
C SER A 299 -6.86 -22.73 7.42
N HIS A 300 -7.12 -22.57 8.72
CA HIS A 300 -8.22 -23.27 9.41
C HIS A 300 -9.58 -22.62 9.14
N TYR A 301 -9.67 -21.30 9.32
CA TYR A 301 -10.94 -20.57 9.19
C TYR A 301 -11.22 -20.12 7.77
N TRP A 302 -10.18 -19.75 7.02
CA TRP A 302 -10.34 -19.26 5.65
C TRP A 302 -9.88 -20.23 4.57
N GLN A 303 -9.29 -21.38 4.88
CA GLN A 303 -8.83 -22.34 3.85
C GLN A 303 -7.83 -21.74 2.83
N VAL A 304 -7.08 -20.72 3.23
CA VAL A 304 -6.00 -20.14 2.43
C VAL A 304 -4.85 -21.12 2.34
N GLY A 305 -4.24 -21.24 1.16
CA GLY A 305 -3.12 -22.13 0.91
C GLY A 305 -2.86 -22.34 -0.57
N PHE A 306 -1.69 -22.88 -0.88
CA PHE A 306 -1.26 -23.10 -2.26
C PHE A 306 -2.28 -23.94 -3.05
N LEU A 307 -2.82 -23.35 -4.12
CA LEU A 307 -3.81 -23.90 -5.04
C LEU A 307 -5.15 -24.36 -4.41
N ARG A 308 -5.39 -24.10 -3.13
CA ARG A 308 -6.61 -24.56 -2.44
C ARG A 308 -7.90 -23.92 -2.99
N TYR A 309 -7.78 -22.73 -3.57
CA TYR A 309 -8.90 -21.97 -4.12
C TYR A 309 -9.25 -22.33 -5.57
N PHE A 310 -8.45 -23.16 -6.24
CA PHE A 310 -8.67 -23.57 -7.64
C PHE A 310 -9.77 -24.63 -7.72
N GLN A 311 -11.01 -24.20 -7.59
CA GLN A 311 -12.21 -25.02 -7.72
C GLN A 311 -13.10 -24.45 -8.82
N PHE A 312 -13.78 -25.31 -9.59
CA PHE A 312 -14.68 -24.87 -10.66
C PHE A 312 -15.77 -23.88 -10.18
N LYS A 313 -16.27 -24.05 -8.96
CA LYS A 313 -17.26 -23.15 -8.34
C LYS A 313 -16.76 -21.71 -8.17
N GLN A 314 -15.44 -21.50 -8.14
CA GLN A 314 -14.82 -20.19 -7.92
C GLN A 314 -14.54 -19.44 -9.22
N LEU A 315 -14.86 -19.99 -10.40
CA LEU A 315 -14.61 -19.36 -11.70
C LEU A 315 -15.14 -17.91 -11.80
N PRO A 316 -16.35 -17.57 -11.30
CA PRO A 316 -16.82 -16.18 -11.30
C PRO A 316 -15.91 -15.22 -10.53
N ASN A 317 -15.30 -15.68 -9.43
CA ASN A 317 -14.38 -14.87 -8.63
C ASN A 317 -13.07 -14.62 -9.38
N PHE A 318 -12.57 -15.60 -10.13
CA PHE A 318 -11.42 -15.42 -11.00
C PHE A 318 -11.69 -14.40 -12.11
N LEU A 319 -12.89 -14.40 -12.69
CA LEU A 319 -13.28 -13.39 -13.69
C LEU A 319 -13.28 -11.97 -13.10
N LEU A 320 -13.78 -11.83 -11.87
CA LEU A 320 -13.83 -10.55 -11.15
C LEU A 320 -12.42 -10.08 -10.70
N ALA A 321 -11.49 -10.99 -10.42
CA ALA A 321 -10.08 -10.63 -10.18
C ALA A 321 -9.24 -10.49 -11.47
N SER A 322 -9.75 -10.93 -12.62
CA SER A 322 -8.98 -11.01 -13.86
C SER A 322 -8.40 -9.66 -14.33
N PRO A 323 -9.08 -8.49 -14.23
CA PRO A 323 -8.54 -7.28 -14.84
C PRO A 323 -7.30 -6.76 -14.10
N ILE A 324 -7.29 -6.81 -12.76
CA ILE A 324 -6.15 -6.38 -11.96
C ILE A 324 -4.97 -7.35 -12.08
N LEU A 325 -5.23 -8.65 -12.12
CA LEU A 325 -4.20 -9.69 -12.32
C LEU A 325 -3.59 -9.59 -13.73
N SER A 326 -4.42 -9.35 -14.75
CA SER A 326 -3.97 -9.16 -16.13
C SER A 326 -3.13 -7.90 -16.26
N LEU A 327 -3.55 -6.78 -15.65
CA LEU A 327 -2.77 -5.54 -15.63
C LEU A 327 -1.40 -5.75 -14.96
N ALA A 328 -1.37 -6.49 -13.84
CA ALA A 328 -0.12 -6.83 -13.15
C ALA A 328 0.80 -7.69 -14.02
N LEU A 329 0.26 -8.75 -14.64
CA LEU A 329 1.01 -9.64 -15.51
C LEU A 329 1.54 -8.90 -16.75
N CYS A 330 0.72 -8.05 -17.38
CA CYS A 330 1.13 -7.21 -18.50
C CYS A 330 2.24 -6.23 -18.08
N SER A 331 2.12 -5.60 -16.91
CA SER A 331 3.13 -4.70 -16.34
C SER A 331 4.49 -5.40 -16.17
N ILE A 332 4.50 -6.62 -15.62
CA ILE A 332 5.71 -7.43 -15.39
C ILE A 332 6.30 -7.91 -16.71
N THR A 333 5.48 -8.51 -17.57
CA THR A 333 5.93 -9.08 -18.84
C THR A 333 6.42 -8.01 -19.82
N HIS A 334 5.78 -6.84 -19.85
CA HIS A 334 6.26 -5.71 -20.65
C HIS A 334 7.64 -5.25 -20.18
N TYR A 335 7.83 -5.03 -18.88
CA TYR A 335 9.13 -4.63 -18.34
C TYR A 335 10.22 -5.68 -18.61
N ALA A 336 9.90 -6.97 -18.40
CA ALA A 336 10.83 -8.07 -18.66
C ALA A 336 11.21 -8.21 -20.15
N LYS A 337 10.27 -7.97 -21.07
CA LYS A 337 10.53 -7.98 -22.52
C LYS A 337 11.31 -6.76 -22.99
N SER A 338 11.02 -5.58 -22.45
CA SER A 338 11.72 -4.34 -22.82
C SER A 338 13.14 -4.29 -22.25
N GLN A 339 13.38 -4.87 -21.07
CA GLN A 339 14.67 -4.85 -20.38
C GLN A 339 15.09 -6.26 -19.89
N PRO A 340 15.31 -7.24 -20.81
CA PRO A 340 15.52 -8.64 -20.42
C PRO A 340 16.83 -8.85 -19.67
N LYS A 341 17.92 -8.21 -20.10
CA LYS A 341 19.23 -8.30 -19.44
C LYS A 341 19.13 -7.79 -18.00
N LEU A 342 18.54 -6.62 -17.79
CA LEU A 342 18.33 -6.03 -16.47
C LEU A 342 17.43 -6.91 -15.59
N PHE A 343 16.30 -7.38 -16.13
CA PHE A 343 15.31 -8.15 -15.37
C PHE A 343 15.86 -9.51 -14.91
N PHE A 344 16.44 -10.29 -15.83
CA PHE A 344 16.98 -11.62 -15.51
C PHE A 344 18.29 -11.58 -14.73
N SER A 345 19.10 -10.54 -14.90
CA SER A 345 20.28 -10.32 -14.06
C SER A 345 19.95 -9.70 -12.70
N LEU A 346 18.67 -9.45 -12.38
CA LEU A 346 18.23 -8.76 -11.17
C LEU A 346 18.93 -7.40 -10.95
N GLY A 347 19.39 -6.77 -12.05
CA GLY A 347 20.12 -5.52 -12.06
C GLY A 347 21.64 -5.60 -11.89
N PHE A 348 22.23 -6.80 -11.74
CA PHE A 348 23.68 -6.92 -11.53
C PHE A 348 24.52 -6.66 -12.80
N GLN A 349 23.97 -6.90 -14.00
CA GLN A 349 24.75 -6.88 -15.24
C GLN A 349 24.88 -5.48 -15.89
N GLU A 350 23.86 -4.62 -15.77
CA GLU A 350 23.93 -3.22 -16.26
C GLU A 350 24.87 -2.34 -15.45
N TYR A 351 25.22 -2.73 -14.22
CA TYR A 351 26.16 -1.96 -13.42
C TYR A 351 27.55 -1.88 -14.07
N ASN A 352 27.89 -2.77 -15.01
CA ASN A 352 29.18 -2.82 -15.72
C ASN A 352 29.36 -1.74 -16.81
N GLU A 353 28.30 -1.11 -17.31
CA GLU A 353 28.41 -0.02 -18.31
C GLU A 353 27.97 1.32 -17.70
N GLY A 354 28.81 1.90 -16.84
CA GLY A 354 28.88 3.35 -16.57
C GLY A 354 27.62 4.11 -16.09
N GLN A 355 26.45 3.49 -15.99
CA GLN A 355 25.24 4.08 -15.44
C GLN A 355 25.16 3.72 -13.97
N ASP A 356 25.62 4.66 -13.16
CA ASP A 356 25.43 4.66 -11.73
C ASP A 356 23.96 4.38 -11.40
N PHE A 357 23.68 3.20 -10.84
CA PHE A 357 22.50 2.92 -10.00
C PHE A 357 22.41 3.85 -8.75
N THR A 358 23.32 4.82 -8.67
CA THR A 358 23.50 5.81 -7.62
C THR A 358 23.32 7.23 -8.19
N PRO A 359 22.07 7.73 -8.21
CA PRO A 359 21.89 9.03 -7.56
C PRO A 359 20.65 9.12 -6.66
N VAL A 360 20.01 8.01 -6.31
CA VAL A 360 18.84 8.03 -5.40
C VAL A 360 19.04 7.17 -4.15
N LEU A 361 19.98 6.23 -4.19
CA LEU A 361 20.12 5.21 -3.16
C LEU A 361 21.41 5.30 -2.32
N SER A 362 22.17 6.38 -2.40
CA SER A 362 23.39 6.58 -1.61
C SER A 362 23.51 8.04 -1.14
N SER A 363 22.75 8.41 -0.11
CA SER A 363 23.10 9.55 0.75
C SER A 363 23.35 9.06 2.17
N SER A 364 24.53 8.50 2.42
CA SER A 364 25.10 8.49 3.76
C SER A 364 26.17 9.57 3.78
N GLY A 365 25.84 10.70 4.39
CA GLY A 365 26.83 11.73 4.70
C GLY A 365 27.83 11.18 5.71
N THR A 366 29.10 11.24 5.35
CA THR A 366 30.22 11.27 6.28
C THR A 366 31.41 11.77 5.46
N ASP A 367 31.57 13.09 5.41
CA ASP A 367 32.76 13.72 4.83
C ASP A 367 33.95 13.50 5.76
N PRO A 368 35.06 12.86 5.31
CA PRO A 368 36.34 13.08 5.93
C PRO A 368 36.87 14.43 5.43
N LYS A 369 37.06 15.35 6.37
CA LYS A 369 37.77 16.62 6.18
C LYS A 369 39.09 16.38 5.43
N SER A 370 39.25 17.04 4.28
CA SER A 370 40.56 17.33 3.72
C SER A 370 40.51 18.71 3.06
N SER A 371 41.25 19.61 3.68
CA SER A 371 41.57 20.96 3.24
C SER A 371 42.45 20.94 1.99
N SER A 372 42.13 21.76 0.98
CA SER A 372 43.13 22.68 0.40
C SER A 372 42.55 23.59 -0.68
N LYS A 373 42.75 24.89 -0.45
CA LYS A 373 43.13 25.95 -1.39
C LYS A 373 42.10 26.43 -2.44
N LYS A 374 41.50 27.58 -2.08
CA LYS A 374 41.11 28.69 -2.96
C LYS A 374 42.16 28.96 -4.05
N LYS A 375 41.72 29.09 -5.30
CA LYS A 375 42.21 30.08 -6.27
C LYS A 375 41.02 30.49 -7.14
N GLY A 376 40.70 31.78 -7.13
CA GLY A 376 39.68 32.35 -8.00
C GLY A 376 40.22 32.59 -9.39
N TYR A 377 39.32 32.86 -10.33
CA TYR A 377 39.40 33.98 -11.26
C TYR A 377 37.98 34.27 -11.78
N GLU A 378 37.63 35.56 -11.71
CA GLU A 378 36.49 36.17 -12.36
C GLU A 378 36.59 36.05 -13.89
N ASN A 379 35.45 36.00 -14.59
CA ASN A 379 35.13 37.06 -15.56
C ASN A 379 33.72 36.93 -16.16
N LEU A 380 33.03 38.06 -16.15
CA LEU A 380 31.78 38.36 -16.83
C LEU A 380 31.93 38.32 -18.36
N ARG A 381 30.85 37.97 -19.09
CA ARG A 381 30.22 38.89 -20.07
C ARG A 381 28.94 38.35 -20.70
N HIS A 382 27.88 39.12 -20.53
CA HIS A 382 26.69 39.15 -21.36
C HIS A 382 27.01 39.47 -22.83
N ARG A 383 26.36 38.77 -23.77
CA ARG A 383 25.99 39.32 -25.09
C ARG A 383 24.80 38.56 -25.71
N LYS A 384 23.70 39.28 -25.88
CA LYS A 384 22.66 39.16 -26.93
C LYS A 384 22.64 40.53 -27.66
N PRO A 385 21.96 40.76 -28.80
CA PRO A 385 21.07 39.89 -29.61
C PRO A 385 21.40 39.96 -31.14
N ILE A 386 20.62 39.26 -31.99
CA ILE A 386 19.90 39.83 -33.18
C ILE A 386 19.23 38.71 -34.01
N TYR A 387 18.05 39.05 -34.54
CA TYR A 387 17.05 38.27 -35.27
C TYR A 387 17.33 38.28 -36.79
N LYS A 388 17.10 37.16 -37.51
CA LYS A 388 16.59 37.13 -38.90
C LYS A 388 16.14 35.71 -39.30
N GLY A 389 14.97 35.63 -39.94
CA GLY A 389 14.25 34.38 -40.24
C GLY A 389 14.61 33.70 -41.57
N GLY A 390 13.86 32.65 -41.88
CA GLY A 390 13.90 31.92 -43.16
C GLY A 390 13.62 30.43 -42.97
N ASN A 391 12.57 29.95 -43.64
CA ASN A 391 12.03 28.59 -43.56
C ASN A 391 12.95 27.48 -44.12
N SER A 392 12.60 26.26 -43.71
CA SER A 392 12.77 24.97 -44.41
C SER A 392 14.21 24.44 -44.55
N ALA A 393 14.59 23.61 -43.58
CA ALA A 393 15.57 22.55 -43.78
C ALA A 393 15.05 21.29 -43.06
N GLU A 394 15.16 20.17 -43.76
CA GLU A 394 14.82 18.81 -43.35
C GLU A 394 15.31 18.53 -41.93
N LEU A 395 14.39 18.14 -41.05
CA LEU A 395 14.75 17.69 -39.71
C LEU A 395 15.26 16.25 -39.82
N SER A 396 16.57 16.14 -39.98
CA SER A 396 17.31 14.90 -39.77
C SER A 396 16.92 14.29 -38.42
N VAL A 397 16.63 13.00 -38.47
CA VAL A 397 16.34 12.15 -37.31
C VAL A 397 17.58 12.14 -36.42
N ASP A 398 17.59 12.99 -35.39
CA ASP A 398 18.59 12.95 -34.34
C ASP A 398 18.28 11.77 -33.41
N ASN A 399 19.00 10.66 -33.64
CA ASN A 399 18.99 9.44 -32.85
C ASN A 399 19.66 9.68 -31.48
N GLY A 400 19.02 10.48 -30.64
CA GLY A 400 19.49 10.82 -29.29
C GLY A 400 18.37 10.78 -28.26
N SER A 401 17.59 9.68 -28.18
CA SER A 401 16.59 9.54 -27.11
C SER A 401 17.28 9.36 -25.75
N PRO A 402 16.89 10.08 -24.68
CA PRO A 402 17.34 9.76 -23.34
C PRO A 402 16.67 8.46 -22.91
N VAL A 403 17.39 7.34 -22.99
CA VAL A 403 16.89 5.97 -22.77
C VAL A 403 16.31 5.71 -21.36
N ASN A 404 16.39 6.67 -20.42
CA ASN A 404 16.16 6.41 -18.98
C ASN A 404 15.16 7.37 -18.29
N SER A 405 14.01 7.67 -18.90
CA SER A 405 12.89 8.35 -18.22
C SER A 405 11.56 7.60 -18.42
N GLY A 406 10.66 7.69 -17.43
CA GLY A 406 9.37 7.02 -17.45
C GLY A 406 9.38 5.58 -16.91
N TYR A 407 8.44 4.76 -17.40
CA TYR A 407 8.14 3.42 -16.87
C TYR A 407 9.24 2.37 -17.08
N LEU A 408 10.13 2.58 -18.06
CA LEU A 408 11.23 1.66 -18.37
C LEU A 408 12.53 1.98 -17.63
N SER A 409 12.50 2.94 -16.70
CA SER A 409 13.65 3.30 -15.88
C SER A 409 14.15 2.11 -15.05
N THR A 410 15.47 1.97 -14.94
CA THR A 410 16.15 0.90 -14.18
C THR A 410 15.81 0.94 -12.69
N SER A 411 15.47 2.13 -12.18
CA SER A 411 15.07 2.34 -10.78
C SER A 411 13.73 1.67 -10.41
N LEU A 412 12.93 1.25 -11.40
CA LEU A 412 11.64 0.59 -11.17
C LEU A 412 11.77 -0.91 -10.94
N LEU A 413 12.90 -1.54 -11.29
CA LEU A 413 13.12 -2.97 -11.16
C LEU A 413 12.68 -3.57 -9.79
N PRO A 414 13.11 -3.03 -8.62
CA PRO A 414 12.68 -3.58 -7.33
C PRO A 414 11.16 -3.55 -7.13
N PHE A 415 10.47 -2.54 -7.69
CA PHE A 415 9.02 -2.46 -7.61
C PHE A 415 8.34 -3.47 -8.52
N ILE A 416 8.90 -3.75 -9.71
CA ILE A 416 8.38 -4.78 -10.63
C ILE A 416 8.58 -6.17 -10.05
N LEU A 417 9.75 -6.48 -9.48
CA LEU A 417 10.01 -7.76 -8.81
C LEU A 417 9.06 -7.95 -7.61
N HIS A 418 8.86 -6.90 -6.81
CA HIS A 418 7.92 -6.93 -5.70
C HIS A 418 6.47 -7.12 -6.18
N LEU A 419 6.06 -6.47 -7.28
CA LEU A 419 4.76 -6.70 -7.91
C LEU A 419 4.63 -8.15 -8.40
N GLY A 420 5.68 -8.73 -8.99
CA GLY A 420 5.73 -10.12 -9.40
C GLY A 420 5.49 -11.08 -8.23
N PHE A 421 6.21 -10.90 -7.13
CA PHE A 421 6.02 -11.69 -5.92
C PHE A 421 4.59 -11.58 -5.36
N LYS A 422 4.06 -10.35 -5.27
CA LYS A 422 2.67 -10.13 -4.82
C LYS A 422 1.67 -10.78 -5.77
N THR A 423 1.84 -10.64 -7.08
CA THR A 423 0.93 -11.22 -8.08
C THR A 423 0.93 -12.75 -8.02
N ALA A 424 2.09 -13.37 -7.89
CA ALA A 424 2.20 -14.82 -7.70
C ALA A 424 1.51 -15.28 -6.41
N THR A 425 1.72 -14.56 -5.30
CA THR A 425 1.05 -14.87 -4.03
C THR A 425 -0.47 -14.72 -4.14
N ALA A 426 -0.95 -13.66 -4.79
CA ALA A 426 -2.36 -13.39 -5.02
C ALA A 426 -3.03 -14.49 -5.84
N PHE A 427 -2.34 -14.98 -6.88
CA PHE A 427 -2.87 -15.96 -7.81
C PHE A 427 -2.80 -17.39 -7.26
N PHE A 428 -1.69 -17.79 -6.64
CA PHE A 428 -1.46 -19.19 -6.25
C PHE A 428 -1.82 -19.53 -4.81
N VAL A 429 -1.81 -18.56 -3.89
CA VAL A 429 -1.92 -18.84 -2.44
C VAL A 429 -3.17 -18.23 -1.82
N MET A 430 -3.48 -16.99 -2.18
CA MET A 430 -4.60 -16.25 -1.59
C MET A 430 -5.93 -16.57 -2.29
N HIS A 431 -7.03 -16.23 -1.62
CA HIS A 431 -8.33 -16.16 -2.27
C HIS A 431 -8.33 -15.08 -3.33
N VAL A 432 -8.75 -15.46 -4.55
CA VAL A 432 -8.64 -14.56 -5.70
C VAL A 432 -9.46 -13.28 -5.53
N GLN A 433 -10.56 -13.34 -4.77
CA GLN A 433 -11.43 -12.21 -4.42
C GLN A 433 -10.62 -11.06 -3.78
N VAL A 434 -9.71 -11.40 -2.86
CA VAL A 434 -8.88 -10.43 -2.13
C VAL A 434 -7.75 -9.84 -3.00
N SER A 435 -7.51 -10.38 -4.20
CA SER A 435 -6.41 -9.95 -5.09
C SER A 435 -6.50 -8.47 -5.45
N THR A 436 -7.71 -7.97 -5.75
CA THR A 436 -7.91 -6.56 -6.13
C THR A 436 -7.47 -5.63 -5.02
N ARG A 437 -7.88 -5.92 -3.79
CA ARG A 437 -7.53 -5.16 -2.58
C ARG A 437 -6.07 -5.31 -2.18
N PHE A 438 -5.47 -6.47 -2.43
CA PHE A 438 -4.07 -6.74 -2.12
C PHE A 438 -3.10 -6.05 -3.09
N LEU A 439 -3.43 -6.07 -4.37
CA LEU A 439 -2.61 -5.49 -5.44
C LEU A 439 -2.81 -3.98 -5.58
N SER A 440 -3.97 -3.42 -5.21
CA SER A 440 -4.27 -1.98 -5.35
C SER A 440 -3.30 -1.04 -4.64
N ALA A 441 -2.53 -1.52 -3.66
CA ALA A 441 -1.52 -0.71 -2.98
C ALA A 441 -0.15 -0.72 -3.70
N SER A 442 0.00 -1.41 -4.82
CA SER A 442 1.27 -1.54 -5.56
C SER A 442 1.43 -0.42 -6.60
N PRO A 443 2.38 0.51 -6.45
CA PRO A 443 2.55 1.64 -7.37
C PRO A 443 2.74 1.29 -8.86
N PRO A 444 3.49 0.23 -9.24
CA PRO A 444 3.73 -0.06 -10.65
C PRO A 444 2.48 -0.32 -11.49
N LEU A 445 1.38 -0.77 -10.87
CA LEU A 445 0.12 -0.97 -11.60
C LEU A 445 -0.39 0.33 -12.22
N TYR A 446 -0.39 1.40 -11.43
CA TYR A 446 -0.87 2.70 -11.88
C TYR A 446 0.16 3.41 -12.77
N TRP A 447 1.45 3.19 -12.51
CA TRP A 447 2.52 3.68 -13.38
C TRP A 447 2.42 3.05 -14.78
N PHE A 448 2.18 1.74 -14.84
CA PHE A 448 1.98 1.02 -16.09
C PHE A 448 0.67 1.42 -16.78
N ALA A 449 -0.43 1.55 -16.03
CA ALA A 449 -1.69 2.05 -16.57
C ALA A 449 -1.54 3.45 -17.18
N SER A 450 -0.82 4.36 -16.50
CA SER A 450 -0.47 5.68 -17.01
C SER A 450 0.36 5.61 -18.29
N TYR A 451 1.32 4.69 -18.37
CA TYR A 451 2.09 4.43 -19.59
C TYR A 451 1.23 3.92 -20.76
N LEU A 452 0.32 2.97 -20.51
CA LEU A 452 -0.59 2.45 -21.54
C LEU A 452 -1.48 3.54 -22.13
N MET A 453 -1.93 4.50 -21.32
CA MET A 453 -2.83 5.57 -21.74
C MET A 453 -2.24 6.56 -22.77
N ILE A 454 -0.91 6.69 -22.85
CA ILE A 454 -0.23 7.50 -23.89
C ILE A 454 0.55 6.62 -24.88
N SER A 455 0.30 5.31 -24.92
CA SER A 455 0.91 4.49 -25.95
C SER A 455 0.42 4.92 -27.34
N PRO A 456 1.31 5.16 -28.33
CA PRO A 456 0.91 5.58 -29.68
C PRO A 456 -0.09 4.61 -30.31
N GLY A 457 -1.11 5.15 -30.98
CA GLY A 457 -2.14 4.36 -31.68
C GLY A 457 -3.21 3.71 -30.78
N THR A 458 -2.82 3.07 -29.68
CA THR A 458 -3.75 2.31 -28.81
C THR A 458 -4.10 3.00 -27.49
N GLY A 459 -3.41 4.09 -27.12
CA GLY A 459 -3.50 4.69 -25.79
C GLY A 459 -4.90 5.18 -25.42
N LYS A 460 -5.62 5.79 -26.37
CA LYS A 460 -7.03 6.20 -26.15
C LYS A 460 -7.91 5.01 -25.79
N ARG A 461 -7.81 3.91 -26.55
CA ARG A 461 -8.61 2.68 -26.31
C ARG A 461 -8.31 2.09 -24.94
N TRP A 462 -7.04 1.94 -24.58
CA TRP A 462 -6.66 1.46 -23.25
C TRP A 462 -7.11 2.39 -22.13
N GLY A 463 -7.00 3.71 -22.33
CA GLY A 463 -7.51 4.70 -21.38
C GLY A 463 -9.01 4.58 -21.14
N TYR A 464 -9.82 4.43 -22.18
CA TYR A 464 -11.26 4.17 -22.03
C TYR A 464 -11.54 2.87 -21.28
N LEU A 465 -10.82 1.78 -21.60
CA LEU A 465 -11.02 0.49 -20.93
C LEU A 465 -10.66 0.56 -19.44
N ILE A 466 -9.53 1.16 -19.08
CA ILE A 466 -9.07 1.31 -17.70
C ILE A 466 -10.07 2.17 -16.91
N TRP A 467 -10.50 3.31 -17.46
CA TRP A 467 -11.47 4.18 -16.79
C TRP A 467 -12.85 3.54 -16.67
N ALA A 468 -13.34 2.86 -17.70
CA ALA A 468 -14.60 2.12 -17.64
C ALA A 468 -14.55 1.04 -16.55
N TYR A 469 -13.44 0.31 -16.46
CA TYR A 469 -13.22 -0.68 -15.40
C TYR A 469 -13.21 -0.04 -14.01
N CYS A 470 -12.44 1.03 -13.80
CA CYS A 470 -12.41 1.75 -12.52
C CYS A 470 -13.79 2.29 -12.13
N ALA A 471 -14.51 2.93 -13.06
CA ALA A 471 -15.84 3.48 -12.82
C ALA A 471 -16.85 2.37 -12.51
N ALA A 472 -16.84 1.28 -13.27
CA ALA A 472 -17.71 0.13 -13.02
C ALA A 472 -17.47 -0.47 -11.64
N TYR A 473 -16.22 -0.64 -11.21
CA TYR A 473 -15.91 -1.18 -9.87
C TYR A 473 -16.21 -0.22 -8.73
N ILE A 474 -16.09 1.09 -8.95
CA ILE A 474 -16.50 2.08 -7.95
C ILE A 474 -18.03 2.05 -7.78
N LEU A 475 -18.79 2.02 -8.89
CA LEU A 475 -20.24 1.96 -8.85
C LEU A 475 -20.74 0.63 -8.28
N LEU A 476 -20.28 -0.50 -8.83
CA LEU A 476 -20.69 -1.82 -8.39
C LEU A 476 -20.19 -2.13 -6.98
N GLY A 477 -18.95 -1.74 -6.66
CA GLY A 477 -18.38 -1.94 -5.34
C GLY A 477 -19.10 -1.14 -4.27
N SER A 478 -19.39 0.14 -4.51
CA SER A 478 -20.19 0.94 -3.57
C SER A 478 -21.61 0.38 -3.41
N LEU A 479 -22.23 -0.10 -4.50
CA LEU A 479 -23.56 -0.71 -4.49
C LEU A 479 -23.60 -2.00 -3.68
N LEU A 480 -22.77 -2.98 -4.05
CA LEU A 480 -22.79 -4.32 -3.47
C LEU A 480 -22.31 -4.30 -2.02
N PHE A 481 -21.15 -3.67 -1.77
CA PHE A 481 -20.53 -3.67 -0.45
C PHE A 481 -21.42 -2.97 0.60
N SER A 482 -21.99 -1.81 0.27
CA SER A 482 -22.81 -1.06 1.23
C SER A 482 -24.15 -1.72 1.56
N ASN A 483 -24.62 -2.64 0.71
CA ASN A 483 -25.87 -3.37 0.88
C ASN A 483 -25.66 -4.85 1.23
N PHE A 484 -24.51 -5.24 1.78
CA PHE A 484 -24.22 -6.62 2.21
C PHE A 484 -24.22 -7.68 1.09
N TYR A 485 -24.01 -7.27 -0.16
CA TYR A 485 -23.74 -8.22 -1.24
C TYR A 485 -22.23 -8.53 -1.36
N PRO A 486 -21.85 -9.80 -1.55
CA PRO A 486 -20.45 -10.17 -1.73
C PRO A 486 -19.77 -9.36 -2.84
N PHE A 487 -18.62 -8.75 -2.53
CA PHE A 487 -17.81 -7.96 -3.45
C PHE A 487 -16.33 -8.17 -3.14
N THR A 488 -15.50 -8.26 -4.19
CA THR A 488 -14.04 -8.53 -4.22
C THR A 488 -13.33 -8.60 -2.87
#